data_AF-A0A955PHT8-F1
#
_entry.id   AF-A0A955PHT8-F1
#
_cell.length_a   1.000
_cell.length_b   1.000
_cell.length_c   1.000
_cell.angle_alpha   90.00
_cell.angle_beta   90.00
_cell.angle_gamma   90.00
#
_symmetry.space_group_name_H-M   'P 1'
#
loop_
_entity.id
_entity.type
_entity.pdbx_description
1 polymer ?
#
loop_
_entity_poly.entity_id
_entity_poly.type
_entity_poly.pdbx_seq_one_letter_code
_entity_poly.pdbx_strand_id
1 'polypeptide(L)'
;NLFEHFEMVAQRAGVYTALDYADIIDHLIKRWKLETLTGLNSEAAEGQDYLCKLSNRYRRLAERIERKIKDYKPVPFSWIFDRAV
;
A
#
# COMPACT_ATOMS: atom_id res chain seq x y z
N ASN A 1 -16.13 5.95 9.85
CA ASN A 1 -15.05 5.55 8.90
C ASN A 1 -15.12 4.07 8.55
N LEU A 2 -16.12 3.64 7.79
CA LEU A 2 -16.30 2.20 7.49
C LEU A 2 -15.12 1.59 6.71
N PHE A 3 -14.63 2.31 5.70
CA PHE A 3 -13.51 1.85 4.88
C PHE A 3 -12.21 1.68 5.68
N GLU A 4 -11.87 2.63 6.54
CA GLU A 4 -10.69 2.55 7.42
C GLU A 4 -10.76 1.33 8.34
N HIS A 5 -11.91 1.08 8.98
CA HIS A 5 -12.09 -0.10 9.83
C HIS A 5 -11.95 -1.39 9.01
N PHE A 6 -12.57 -1.45 7.83
CA PHE A 6 -12.46 -2.59 6.94
C PHE A 6 -11.02 -2.83 6.47
N GLU A 7 -10.30 -1.78 6.06
CA GLU A 7 -8.90 -1.83 5.65
C GLU A 7 -8.02 -2.43 6.76
N MET A 8 -8.23 -2.03 8.01
CA MET A 8 -7.50 -2.59 9.15
C MET A 8 -7.78 -4.07 9.38
N VAL A 9 -9.01 -4.52 9.18
CA VAL A 9 -9.35 -5.95 9.23
C VAL A 9 -8.66 -6.71 8.09
N ALA A 10 -8.72 -6.22 6.85
CA ALA A 10 -8.09 -6.86 5.69
C ALA A 10 -6.55 -6.94 5.84
N GLN A 11 -5.94 -5.87 6.31
CA GLN A 11 -4.52 -5.75 6.56
C GLN A 11 -4.06 -6.68 7.69
N ARG A 12 -4.82 -6.81 8.79
CA ARG A 12 -4.51 -7.74 9.89
C ARG A 12 -4.72 -9.21 9.49
N ALA A 13 -5.72 -9.48 8.65
CA ALA A 13 -5.99 -10.81 8.12
C ALA A 13 -4.99 -11.24 7.03
N GLY A 14 -4.15 -10.32 6.53
CA GLY A 14 -3.20 -10.59 5.45
C GLY A 14 -3.86 -10.79 4.09
N VAL A 15 -5.11 -10.37 3.91
CA VAL A 15 -5.83 -10.48 2.62
C VAL A 15 -5.32 -9.44 1.63
N TYR A 16 -5.11 -8.22 2.11
CA TYR A 16 -4.49 -7.14 1.34
C TYR A 16 -3.80 -6.17 2.28
N THR A 17 -2.52 -5.93 2.02
CA THR A 17 -1.64 -5.19 2.91
C THR A 17 -0.93 -4.03 2.20
N ALA A 18 -0.39 -3.10 2.98
CA ALA A 18 0.51 -2.06 2.48
C ALA A 18 1.77 -2.63 1.81
N LEU A 19 2.20 -3.86 2.15
CA LEU A 19 3.27 -4.55 1.44
C LEU A 19 2.82 -5.00 0.04
N ASP A 20 1.62 -5.56 -0.08
CA ASP A 20 1.06 -5.95 -1.38
C ASP A 20 0.96 -4.72 -2.31
N TYR A 21 0.56 -3.56 -1.77
CA TYR A 21 0.54 -2.31 -2.53
C TYR A 21 1.95 -1.91 -3.04
N ALA A 22 2.97 -2.04 -2.19
CA ALA A 22 4.36 -1.77 -2.58
C ALA A 22 4.86 -2.76 -3.64
N ASP A 23 4.47 -4.03 -3.54
CA ASP A 23 4.82 -5.09 -4.49
C ASP A 23 4.15 -4.88 -5.85
N ILE A 24 2.89 -4.45 -5.88
CA ILE A 24 2.18 -4.10 -7.12
C ILE A 24 2.89 -2.95 -7.83
N ILE A 25 3.28 -1.89 -7.10
CA ILE A 25 4.04 -0.77 -7.68
C ILE A 25 5.35 -1.27 -8.28
N ASP A 26 6.14 -2.04 -7.51
CA ASP A 26 7.42 -2.59 -7.96
C ASP A 26 7.27 -3.50 -9.19
N HIS A 27 6.24 -4.34 -9.19
CA HIS A 27 5.90 -5.20 -10.32
C HIS A 27 5.64 -4.38 -11.58
N LEU A 28 4.82 -3.33 -11.49
CA LEU A 28 4.46 -2.49 -12.64
C LEU A 28 5.65 -1.68 -13.17
N ILE A 29 6.48 -1.13 -12.28
CA ILE A 29 7.74 -0.44 -12.65
C ILE A 29 8.61 -1.36 -13.51
N LYS A 30 8.82 -2.60 -13.06
CA LYS A 30 9.61 -3.61 -13.77
C LYS A 30 8.94 -4.07 -15.05
N ARG A 31 7.63 -4.34 -15.02
CA ARG A 31 6.84 -4.84 -16.15
C ARG A 31 6.82 -3.87 -17.32
N TRP A 32 6.81 -2.58 -17.04
CA TRP A 32 6.87 -1.50 -18.05
C TRP A 32 8.28 -0.98 -18.29
N LYS A 33 9.29 -1.53 -17.60
CA LYS A 33 10.70 -1.14 -17.73
C LYS A 33 10.92 0.35 -17.52
N LEU A 34 10.20 0.94 -16.55
CA LEU A 34 10.23 2.38 -16.33
C LEU A 34 11.64 2.88 -16.01
N GLU A 35 12.46 2.12 -15.29
CA GLU A 35 13.84 2.51 -14.97
C GLU A 35 14.74 2.70 -16.19
N THR A 36 14.45 1.99 -17.29
CA THR A 36 15.26 2.03 -18.52
C THR A 36 14.66 2.90 -19.62
N LEU A 37 13.56 3.59 -19.33
CA LEU A 37 12.90 4.45 -20.30
C LEU A 37 13.78 5.68 -20.59
N THR A 38 14.05 5.93 -21.87
CA THR A 38 14.92 7.03 -22.33
C THR A 38 14.16 7.98 -23.25
N GLY A 39 14.73 9.15 -23.55
CA GLY A 39 14.11 10.15 -24.44
C GLY A 39 13.03 10.99 -23.75
N LEU A 40 13.06 11.05 -22.43
CA LEU A 40 12.14 11.83 -21.61
C LEU A 40 12.58 13.29 -21.55
N ASN A 41 11.61 14.21 -21.50
CA ASN A 41 11.86 15.59 -21.11
C ASN A 41 12.10 15.67 -19.58
N SER A 42 12.51 16.84 -19.09
CA SER A 42 12.88 17.02 -17.68
C SER A 42 11.75 16.64 -16.69
N GLU A 43 10.52 17.03 -16.99
CA GLU A 43 9.35 16.74 -16.14
C GLU A 43 9.06 15.24 -16.09
N ALA A 44 9.09 14.57 -17.24
CA ALA A 44 8.88 13.13 -17.32
C ALA A 44 10.02 12.33 -16.66
N ALA A 45 11.27 12.82 -16.75
CA ALA A 45 12.41 12.23 -16.05
C ALA A 45 12.25 12.33 -14.52
N GLU A 46 11.74 13.46 -14.01
CA GLU A 46 11.42 13.60 -12.58
C GLU A 46 10.30 12.64 -12.15
N GLY A 47 9.25 12.50 -12.97
CA GLY A 47 8.16 11.55 -12.74
C GLY A 47 8.65 10.09 -12.72
N GLN A 48 9.52 9.72 -13.66
CA GLN A 48 10.18 8.41 -13.71
C GLN A 48 10.96 8.16 -12.40
N ASP A 49 11.78 9.11 -11.98
CA ASP A 49 12.60 9.02 -10.76
C ASP A 49 11.73 8.88 -9.51
N TYR A 50 10.62 9.62 -9.44
CA TYR A 50 9.66 9.54 -8.35
C TYR A 50 9.03 8.14 -8.27
N LEU A 51 8.50 7.64 -9.39
CA LEU A 51 7.82 6.35 -9.47
C LEU A 51 8.79 5.20 -9.15
N CYS A 52 10.00 5.20 -9.71
CA CYS A 52 10.99 4.13 -9.46
C CYS A 52 11.41 4.06 -7.98
N LYS A 53 11.35 5.18 -7.25
CA LYS A 53 11.63 5.23 -5.81
C LYS A 53 10.39 4.94 -4.94
N LEU A 54 9.19 4.86 -5.52
CA LEU A 54 7.92 4.87 -4.78
C LEU A 54 7.66 3.56 -4.03
N SER A 55 7.93 2.40 -4.65
CA SER A 55 7.75 1.08 -4.00
C SER A 55 8.50 1.01 -2.67
N ASN A 56 9.76 1.43 -2.65
CA ASN A 56 10.59 1.48 -1.45
C ASN A 56 10.04 2.43 -0.36
N ARG A 57 9.41 3.55 -0.75
CA ARG A 57 8.73 4.44 0.21
C ARG A 57 7.54 3.74 0.86
N TYR A 58 6.74 3.02 0.08
CA TYR A 58 5.59 2.27 0.58
C TYR A 58 6.00 1.09 1.46
N ARG A 59 7.11 0.40 1.18
CA ARG A 59 7.65 -0.63 2.09
C ARG A 59 7.95 -0.07 3.49
N ARG A 60 8.63 1.08 3.56
CA ARG A 60 8.91 1.77 4.84
C ARG A 60 7.64 2.25 5.54
N LEU A 61 6.60 2.59 4.77
CA LEU A 61 5.30 2.94 5.32
C LEU A 61 4.57 1.71 5.88
N ALA A 62 4.64 0.57 5.18
CA ALA A 62 4.06 -0.69 5.62
C ALA A 62 4.62 -1.13 6.97
N GLU A 63 5.93 -1.03 7.20
CA GLU A 63 6.56 -1.29 8.51
C GLU A 63 5.97 -0.42 9.65
N ARG A 64 5.54 0.80 9.35
CA ARG A 64 4.88 1.69 10.33
C ARG A 64 3.42 1.28 10.57
N ILE A 65 2.73 0.85 9.51
CA ILE A 65 1.35 0.37 9.57
C ILE A 65 1.28 -0.91 10.41
N GLU A 66 2.21 -1.85 10.22
CA GLU A 66 2.34 -3.06 11.05
C GLU A 66 2.45 -2.75 12.54
N ARG A 67 3.19 -1.70 12.90
CA ARG A 67 3.28 -1.26 14.30
C ARG A 67 1.95 -0.75 14.84
N LYS A 68 1.17 -0.02 14.03
CA LYS A 68 -0.14 0.52 14.45
C LYS A 68 -1.20 -0.55 14.63
N ILE A 69 -1.17 -1.61 13.82
CA ILE A 69 -2.19 -2.68 13.86
C ILE A 69 -2.16 -3.45 15.18
N LYS A 70 -0.99 -3.57 15.81
CA LYS A 70 -0.84 -4.29 17.09
C LYS A 70 -1.75 -3.74 18.18
N ASP A 71 -2.03 -2.43 18.15
CA ASP A 71 -2.84 -1.75 19.15
C ASP A 71 -4.29 -1.51 18.68
N TYR A 72 -4.67 -2.04 17.51
CA TYR A 72 -5.99 -1.79 16.94
C TYR A 72 -7.07 -2.59 17.68
N LYS A 73 -8.06 -1.87 18.22
CA LYS A 73 -9.16 -2.47 18.97
C LYS A 73 -10.21 -3.04 18.02
N PRO A 74 -10.88 -4.15 18.38
CA PRO A 74 -12.02 -4.66 17.62
C PRO A 74 -13.12 -3.61 17.47
N VAL A 75 -13.70 -3.50 16.28
CA VAL A 75 -14.76 -2.53 15.94
C VAL A 75 -16.00 -3.28 15.47
N PRO A 76 -17.23 -2.89 15.88
CA PRO A 76 -18.45 -3.53 15.40
C PRO A 76 -18.72 -3.22 13.91
N PHE A 77 -19.16 -4.23 13.17
CA PHE A 77 -19.59 -4.08 11.79
C PHE A 77 -21.05 -4.52 11.61
N SER A 78 -21.88 -3.65 11.03
CA SER A 78 -23.30 -3.95 10.77
C SER A 78 -23.49 -5.12 9.79
N TRP A 79 -22.53 -5.36 8.90
CA TRP A 79 -22.50 -6.49 7.96
C TRP A 79 -22.52 -7.86 8.67
N ILE A 80 -22.13 -7.91 9.94
CA ILE A 80 -22.08 -9.12 10.76
C ILE A 80 -22.89 -8.96 12.05
N PHE A 81 -24.01 -8.24 11.97
CA PHE A 81 -24.95 -8.01 13.09
C PHE A 81 -24.29 -7.34 14.30
N ASP A 82 -23.52 -6.28 14.03
CA ASP A 82 -22.81 -5.46 15.02
C ASP A 82 -21.82 -6.22 15.91
N ARG A 83 -21.39 -7.42 15.48
CA ARG A 83 -20.27 -8.13 16.10
C ARG A 83 -18.95 -7.39 15.84
N ALA A 84 -18.09 -7.34 16.84
CA ALA A 84 -16.79 -6.68 16.76
C ALA A 84 -15.68 -7.64 16.33
N VAL A 85 -14.82 -7.17 15.41
CA VAL A 85 -13.67 -7.91 14.85
C VAL A 85 -12.40 -7.07 14.82
#